data_AF-A0AAW0YBI3-F1
#
_entry.id   AF-A0AAW0YBI3-F1
#
_cell.length_a   1.000
_cell.length_b   1.000
_cell.length_c   1.000
_cell.angle_alpha   90.00
_cell.angle_beta   90.00
_cell.angle_gamma   90.00
#
_symmetry.space_group_name_H-M   'P 1'
#
loop_
_entity.id
_entity.type
_entity.pdbx_description
1 polymer ?
#
loop_
_entity_poly.entity_id
_entity_poly.type
_entity_poly.pdbx_seq_one_letter_code
_entity_poly.pdbx_strand_id
1 'polypeptide(L)'
;QLNFMVDLEFLMSNYKAGRADGKPLLVMYGQMEGDTKDFSSVTCVKVNLPFIYGTHHTKMMIFEYRDGLRVVVHTANLVPDDWYEKTQGFWVSPIFPLLENGKSGLLDGESPTRFKRDLVEYLLSYKAPDLVRWTHIIMKYDFSSCNVVFVGSTPGYHTGEDKDRWGHMKVRRAIRQHATSWKSSLPIIAQCSSIGSLGKDAKSWLSGELGMSLTGAAAVCASPPPVHVVYPSEDDICNSSQGWMGGSCLPYNSATHEKQTWLAQHFHLWRSEKRKRTRVMPHIKTYTRLNKNCSAAQFLLLTSANLSKAAWGMLQKQNSQLFIRSYEAGILILPKFLSDSDEFQLTSASNPSGLSLPYDVPLTPYPDGAVPWFMNTIKKRTDIFGRTYP
;
A
#
# COMPACT_ATOMS: atom_id res chain seq x y z
N GLN A 1 -11.14 8.94 -9.18
CA GLN A 1 -10.96 8.50 -7.78
C GLN A 1 -11.21 7.00 -7.71
N LEU A 2 -10.27 6.22 -7.21
CA LEU A 2 -10.45 4.80 -6.88
C LEU A 2 -10.20 4.68 -5.38
N ASN A 3 -11.18 4.21 -4.61
CA ASN A 3 -11.06 4.09 -3.16
C ASN A 3 -11.87 2.92 -2.56
N PHE A 4 -11.59 2.56 -1.31
CA PHE A 4 -12.41 1.61 -0.56
C PHE A 4 -13.65 2.30 0.00
N MET A 5 -13.48 3.19 0.99
CA MET A 5 -14.57 3.98 1.57
C MET A 5 -14.55 5.40 1.03
N VAL A 6 -15.73 5.90 0.69
CA VAL A 6 -15.95 7.27 0.20
C VAL A 6 -17.14 7.87 0.92
N ASP A 7 -16.93 9.00 1.58
CA ASP A 7 -17.96 9.96 1.94
C ASP A 7 -18.05 10.97 0.79
N LEU A 8 -19.17 10.93 0.06
CA LEU A 8 -19.33 11.73 -1.15
C LEU A 8 -19.43 13.22 -0.85
N GLU A 9 -20.07 13.62 0.24
CA GLU A 9 -20.18 15.03 0.64
C GLU A 9 -18.82 15.58 1.03
N PHE A 10 -18.06 14.83 1.84
CA PHE A 10 -16.69 15.17 2.18
C PHE A 10 -15.84 15.30 0.91
N LEU A 11 -15.90 14.33 0.00
CA LEU A 11 -15.17 14.38 -1.26
C LEU A 11 -15.53 15.64 -2.07
N MET A 12 -16.81 15.89 -2.27
CA MET A 12 -17.27 17.00 -3.10
C MET A 12 -17.01 18.36 -2.47
N SER A 13 -17.04 18.48 -1.13
CA SER A 13 -16.63 19.70 -0.43
C SER A 13 -15.17 20.08 -0.74
N ASN A 14 -14.28 19.08 -0.84
CA ASN A 14 -12.87 19.30 -1.20
C ASN A 14 -12.72 19.71 -2.68
N TYR A 15 -13.49 19.11 -3.60
CA TYR A 15 -13.49 19.53 -5.00
C TYR A 15 -14.04 20.95 -5.18
N LYS A 16 -15.06 21.33 -4.41
CA LYS A 16 -15.61 22.69 -4.38
C LYS A 16 -14.59 23.69 -3.83
N ALA A 17 -13.89 23.35 -2.75
CA ALA A 17 -12.80 24.17 -2.22
C ALA A 17 -11.67 24.35 -3.27
N GLY A 18 -11.40 23.32 -4.06
CA GLY A 18 -10.49 23.34 -5.20
C GLY A 18 -11.05 23.96 -6.50
N ARG A 19 -12.29 24.49 -6.50
CA ARG A 19 -12.99 25.04 -7.67
C ARG A 19 -13.05 24.07 -8.87
N ALA A 20 -13.22 22.79 -8.58
CA ALA A 20 -13.24 21.69 -9.54
C ALA A 20 -14.52 20.84 -9.48
N ASP A 21 -15.50 21.22 -8.66
CA ASP A 21 -16.79 20.53 -8.45
C ASP A 21 -17.66 20.46 -9.71
N GLY A 22 -17.50 21.41 -10.64
CA GLY A 22 -18.16 21.39 -11.95
C GLY A 22 -17.49 20.48 -13.00
N LYS A 23 -16.40 19.77 -12.67
CA LYS A 23 -15.68 18.90 -13.62
C LYS A 23 -16.17 17.45 -13.53
N PRO A 24 -16.17 16.68 -14.64
CA PRO A 24 -16.53 15.27 -14.60
C PRO A 24 -15.64 14.50 -13.62
N LEU A 25 -16.26 13.74 -12.72
CA LEU A 25 -15.58 12.94 -11.71
C LEU A 25 -16.06 11.49 -11.77
N LEU A 26 -15.13 10.55 -11.95
CA LEU A 26 -15.39 9.12 -11.77
C LEU A 26 -14.94 8.67 -10.38
N VAL A 27 -15.81 7.99 -9.65
CA VAL A 27 -15.52 7.38 -8.34
C VAL A 27 -15.75 5.87 -8.42
N MET A 28 -14.67 5.08 -8.44
CA MET A 28 -14.71 3.63 -8.27
C MET A 28 -14.60 3.31 -6.77
N TYR A 29 -15.62 2.69 -6.17
CA TYR A 29 -15.71 2.54 -4.71
C TYR A 29 -16.04 1.11 -4.26
N GLY A 30 -15.65 0.77 -3.02
CA GLY A 30 -16.10 -0.45 -2.34
C GLY A 30 -17.33 -0.21 -1.45
N GLN A 31 -17.28 0.87 -0.66
CA GLN A 31 -18.32 1.37 0.23
C GLN A 31 -18.49 2.87 0.04
N MET A 32 -19.72 3.36 0.13
CA MET A 32 -20.08 4.77 -0.11
C MET A 32 -21.07 5.23 0.95
N GLU A 33 -20.85 6.44 1.45
CA GLU A 33 -21.77 7.25 2.24
C GLU A 33 -22.17 8.51 1.44
N GLY A 34 -23.40 8.99 1.62
CA GLY A 34 -23.98 10.12 0.88
C GLY A 34 -24.86 9.70 -0.31
N ASP A 35 -25.73 10.62 -0.78
CA ASP A 35 -26.60 10.41 -1.94
C ASP A 35 -25.89 10.87 -3.23
N THR A 36 -25.87 10.01 -4.24
CA THR A 36 -25.26 10.30 -5.55
C THR A 36 -26.08 11.26 -6.39
N LYS A 37 -27.38 11.42 -6.09
CA LYS A 37 -28.30 12.29 -6.84
C LYS A 37 -27.95 13.77 -6.73
N ASP A 38 -27.21 14.16 -5.70
CA ASP A 38 -26.89 15.56 -5.43
C ASP A 38 -25.75 16.10 -6.31
N PHE A 39 -25.08 15.23 -7.07
CA PHE A 39 -23.88 15.58 -7.82
C PHE A 39 -23.91 15.09 -9.28
N SER A 40 -24.54 15.87 -10.17
CA SER A 40 -24.72 15.51 -11.59
C SER A 40 -23.42 15.37 -12.40
N SER A 41 -22.31 15.95 -11.94
CA SER A 41 -20.99 15.82 -12.56
C SER A 41 -20.23 14.55 -12.15
N VAL A 42 -20.80 13.76 -11.23
CA VAL A 42 -20.13 12.61 -10.61
C VAL A 42 -20.76 11.31 -11.08
N THR A 43 -19.90 10.40 -11.57
CA THR A 43 -20.25 9.01 -11.86
C THR A 43 -19.66 8.12 -10.78
N CYS A 44 -20.51 7.45 -10.00
CA CYS A 44 -20.10 6.51 -8.96
C CYS A 44 -20.32 5.07 -9.42
N VAL A 45 -19.27 4.24 -9.39
CA VAL A 45 -19.31 2.83 -9.81
C VAL A 45 -18.84 1.95 -8.66
N LYS A 46 -19.75 1.11 -8.14
CA LYS A 46 -19.41 0.12 -7.13
C LYS A 46 -18.60 -1.01 -7.75
N VAL A 47 -17.45 -1.32 -7.15
CA VAL A 47 -16.59 -2.42 -7.59
C VAL A 47 -17.05 -3.71 -6.90
N ASN A 48 -17.68 -4.58 -7.68
CA ASN A 48 -18.07 -5.92 -7.22
C ASN A 48 -16.90 -6.89 -7.33
N LEU A 49 -16.71 -7.73 -6.32
CA LEU A 49 -15.57 -8.64 -6.26
C LEU A 49 -15.98 -10.09 -6.53
N PRO A 50 -15.18 -10.82 -7.31
CA PRO A 50 -15.52 -12.19 -7.70
C PRO A 50 -15.29 -13.23 -6.58
N PHE A 51 -14.60 -12.87 -5.49
CA PHE A 51 -14.22 -13.80 -4.43
C PHE A 51 -14.65 -13.30 -3.05
N ILE A 52 -15.13 -14.24 -2.22
CA ILE A 52 -15.36 -13.99 -0.80
C ILE A 52 -14.08 -13.50 -0.11
N TYR A 53 -14.26 -12.57 0.84
CA TYR A 53 -13.18 -11.91 1.57
C TYR A 53 -12.20 -11.10 0.69
N GLY A 54 -12.56 -10.84 -0.58
CA GLY A 54 -11.88 -9.82 -1.38
C GLY A 54 -12.26 -8.42 -0.92
N THR A 55 -11.41 -7.42 -1.21
CA THR A 55 -11.74 -6.00 -1.02
C THR A 55 -11.25 -5.15 -2.20
N HIS A 56 -12.02 -4.13 -2.60
CA HIS A 56 -11.52 -3.07 -3.46
C HIS A 56 -10.81 -2.06 -2.56
N HIS A 57 -9.50 -2.24 -2.38
CA HIS A 57 -8.74 -1.56 -1.33
C HIS A 57 -7.78 -0.49 -1.86
N THR A 58 -7.67 -0.41 -3.19
CA THR A 58 -6.91 0.59 -3.94
C THR A 58 -7.35 2.01 -3.64
N LYS A 59 -6.36 2.89 -3.55
CA LYS A 59 -6.49 4.31 -3.20
C LYS A 59 -5.64 5.11 -4.16
N MET A 60 -6.27 5.55 -5.25
CA MET A 60 -5.59 6.17 -6.37
C MET A 60 -6.43 7.29 -6.98
N MET A 61 -5.76 8.39 -7.30
CA MET A 61 -6.33 9.52 -8.02
C MET A 61 -5.64 9.63 -9.38
N ILE A 62 -6.42 9.88 -10.44
CA ILE A 62 -5.90 10.20 -11.76
C ILE A 62 -6.59 11.51 -12.15
N PHE A 63 -5.78 12.53 -12.42
CA PHE A 63 -6.24 13.86 -12.75
C PHE A 63 -5.78 14.22 -14.15
N GLU A 64 -6.72 14.60 -15.00
CA GLU A 64 -6.45 15.22 -16.29
C GLU A 64 -6.61 16.75 -16.13
N TYR A 65 -5.53 17.47 -16.41
CA TYR A 65 -5.47 18.92 -16.37
C TYR A 65 -5.32 19.49 -17.79
N ARG A 66 -5.30 20.82 -17.90
CA ARG A 66 -5.02 21.50 -19.17
C ARG A 66 -3.57 21.32 -19.62
N ASP A 67 -2.66 21.19 -18.67
CA ASP A 67 -1.21 21.16 -18.86
C ASP A 67 -0.60 19.75 -18.71
N GLY A 68 -1.40 18.74 -18.40
CA GLY A 68 -0.93 17.36 -18.33
C GLY A 68 -1.83 16.44 -17.51
N LEU A 69 -1.30 15.25 -17.21
CA LEU A 69 -1.96 14.24 -16.38
C LEU A 69 -1.12 13.97 -15.13
N ARG A 70 -1.79 13.69 -14.01
CA ARG A 70 -1.12 13.29 -12.76
C ARG A 70 -1.77 12.06 -12.17
N VAL A 71 -0.94 11.18 -11.62
CA VAL A 71 -1.35 10.01 -10.86
C VAL A 71 -0.92 10.20 -9.41
N VAL A 72 -1.83 9.92 -8.48
CA VAL A 72 -1.55 9.92 -7.04
C VAL A 72 -1.90 8.55 -6.50
N VAL A 73 -0.95 7.85 -5.87
CA VAL A 73 -1.20 6.60 -5.15
C VAL A 73 -1.05 6.90 -3.66
N HIS A 74 -2.05 6.57 -2.87
CA HIS A 74 -2.10 6.96 -1.46
C HIS A 74 -2.70 5.87 -0.56
N THR A 75 -2.79 6.14 0.76
CA THR A 75 -3.29 5.15 1.74
C THR A 75 -4.57 5.56 2.46
N ALA A 76 -5.02 6.81 2.29
CA ALA A 76 -6.25 7.32 2.90
C ALA A 76 -7.54 6.91 2.17
N ASN A 77 -8.56 6.50 2.91
CA ASN A 77 -9.95 6.51 2.46
C ASN A 77 -10.43 7.94 2.21
N LEU A 78 -11.49 8.14 1.42
CA LEU A 78 -12.05 9.47 1.16
C LEU A 78 -13.14 9.78 2.21
N VAL A 79 -12.77 9.74 3.49
CA VAL A 79 -13.63 10.05 4.64
C VAL A 79 -12.86 10.95 5.61
N PRO A 80 -13.51 11.87 6.35
CA PRO A 80 -12.83 12.86 7.20
C PRO A 80 -11.79 12.25 8.15
N ASP A 81 -12.14 11.17 8.83
CA ASP A 81 -11.31 10.52 9.85
C ASP A 81 -9.92 10.11 9.34
N ASP A 82 -9.84 9.67 8.09
CA ASP A 82 -8.59 9.21 7.49
C ASP A 82 -7.62 10.37 7.16
N TRP A 83 -8.09 11.61 7.15
CA TRP A 83 -7.32 12.83 6.85
C TRP A 83 -7.07 13.72 8.07
N TYR A 84 -7.60 13.35 9.24
CA TYR A 84 -7.44 14.11 10.48
C TYR A 84 -6.21 13.65 11.29
N GLU A 85 -6.35 12.60 12.11
CA GLU A 85 -5.30 12.12 13.02
C GLU A 85 -4.83 10.70 12.71
N LYS A 86 -4.59 10.43 11.42
CA LYS A 86 -3.95 9.20 10.94
C LYS A 86 -2.62 9.48 10.26
N THR A 87 -1.67 8.57 10.41
CA THR A 87 -0.44 8.60 9.62
C THR A 87 -0.71 7.92 8.28
N GLN A 88 -0.76 8.72 7.20
CA GLN A 88 -1.01 8.29 5.82
C GLN A 88 0.23 8.54 4.94
N GLY A 89 0.29 7.88 3.79
CA GLY A 89 1.33 8.09 2.78
C GLY A 89 0.73 8.45 1.42
N PHE A 90 1.47 9.26 0.67
CA PHE A 90 1.11 9.71 -0.67
C PHE A 90 2.35 9.66 -1.55
N TRP A 91 2.21 9.07 -2.73
CA TRP A 91 3.09 9.32 -3.85
C TRP A 91 2.34 10.14 -4.88
N VAL A 92 2.96 11.23 -5.31
CA VAL A 92 2.43 12.16 -6.31
C VAL A 92 3.37 12.10 -7.51
N SER A 93 2.86 11.67 -8.66
CA SER A 93 3.65 11.63 -9.89
C SER A 93 4.09 13.05 -10.31
N PRO A 94 5.12 13.21 -11.16
CA PRO A 94 5.26 14.45 -11.93
C PRO A 94 4.01 14.74 -12.78
N ILE A 95 3.94 15.93 -13.37
CA ILE A 95 2.95 16.20 -14.43
C ILE A 95 3.46 15.49 -15.69
N PHE A 96 2.64 14.59 -16.21
CA PHE A 96 2.88 13.92 -17.49
C PHE A 96 2.33 14.80 -18.61
N PRO A 97 3.17 15.35 -19.50
CA PRO A 97 2.70 16.21 -20.58
C PRO A 97 1.95 15.41 -21.65
N LEU A 98 1.18 16.09 -22.48
CA LEU A 98 0.56 15.45 -23.64
C LEU A 98 1.66 15.03 -24.64
N LEU A 99 1.51 13.85 -25.25
CA LEU A 99 2.40 13.41 -26.32
C LEU A 99 2.25 14.32 -27.55
N GLU A 100 3.37 14.64 -28.18
CA GLU A 100 3.38 15.41 -29.42
C GLU A 100 2.81 14.61 -30.60
N ASN A 101 2.38 15.33 -31.65
CA ASN A 101 1.96 14.76 -32.94
C ASN A 101 0.79 13.76 -32.88
N GLY A 102 -0.05 13.84 -31.85
CA GLY A 102 -1.24 13.00 -31.73
C GLY A 102 -0.96 11.52 -31.43
N LYS A 103 0.26 11.18 -30.98
CA LYS A 103 0.59 9.81 -30.55
C LYS A 103 -0.28 9.38 -29.38
N SER A 104 -0.73 8.13 -29.41
CA SER A 104 -1.60 7.57 -28.37
C SER A 104 -1.41 6.07 -28.18
N GLY A 105 -0.20 5.54 -28.45
CA GLY A 105 0.13 4.15 -28.22
C GLY A 105 0.44 3.86 -26.75
N LEU A 106 0.24 2.61 -26.35
CA LEU A 106 0.59 2.12 -25.00
C LEU A 106 2.09 2.25 -24.69
N LEU A 107 2.93 2.11 -25.72
CA LEU A 107 4.40 2.18 -25.61
C LEU A 107 4.96 3.58 -25.86
N ASP A 108 4.15 4.51 -26.40
CA ASP A 108 4.58 5.89 -26.60
C ASP A 108 4.72 6.59 -25.26
N GLY A 109 5.85 7.26 -25.02
CA GLY A 109 6.11 7.93 -23.73
C GLY A 109 6.13 6.98 -22.55
N GLU A 110 6.58 5.74 -22.73
CA GLU A 110 6.75 4.80 -21.61
C GLU A 110 7.98 5.14 -20.77
N SER A 111 7.84 4.95 -19.46
CA SER A 111 8.90 5.08 -18.46
C SER A 111 9.89 3.91 -18.47
N PRO A 112 11.14 4.10 -17.99
CA PRO A 112 12.08 3.00 -17.74
C PRO A 112 11.56 1.93 -16.78
N THR A 113 10.57 2.28 -15.95
CA THR A 113 9.95 1.40 -14.95
C THR A 113 8.71 0.67 -15.45
N ARG A 114 8.30 0.91 -16.71
CA ARG A 114 7.07 0.39 -17.34
C ARG A 114 5.77 0.81 -16.65
N PHE A 115 5.80 1.92 -15.93
CA PHE A 115 4.67 2.42 -15.15
C PHE A 115 3.41 2.62 -16.01
N LYS A 116 3.51 3.20 -17.22
CA LYS A 116 2.34 3.52 -18.05
C LYS A 116 1.61 2.24 -18.44
N ARG A 117 2.35 1.25 -18.94
CA ARG A 117 1.82 -0.06 -19.31
C ARG A 117 1.22 -0.79 -18.10
N ASP A 118 1.93 -0.83 -16.98
CA ASP A 118 1.45 -1.52 -15.78
C ASP A 118 0.16 -0.88 -15.24
N LEU A 119 0.06 0.46 -15.25
CA LEU A 119 -1.15 1.19 -14.86
C LEU A 119 -2.32 0.90 -15.81
N VAL A 120 -2.10 0.92 -17.12
CA VAL A 120 -3.14 0.61 -18.10
C VAL A 120 -3.62 -0.83 -17.94
N GLU A 121 -2.72 -1.80 -17.84
CA GLU A 121 -3.06 -3.22 -17.61
C GLU A 121 -3.87 -3.39 -16.31
N TYR A 122 -3.49 -2.65 -15.25
CA TYR A 122 -4.21 -2.64 -13.99
C TYR A 122 -5.64 -2.08 -14.12
N LEU A 123 -5.83 -0.94 -14.77
CA LEU A 123 -7.16 -0.35 -14.97
C LEU A 123 -8.06 -1.24 -15.86
N LEU A 124 -7.50 -1.87 -16.89
CA LEU A 124 -8.23 -2.82 -17.73
C LEU A 124 -8.67 -4.08 -16.98
N SER A 125 -7.96 -4.48 -15.93
CA SER A 125 -8.30 -5.66 -15.11
C SER A 125 -9.66 -5.54 -14.39
N TYR A 126 -10.17 -4.32 -14.22
CA TYR A 126 -11.52 -4.07 -13.67
C TYR A 126 -12.64 -4.46 -14.63
N LYS A 127 -12.35 -4.55 -15.94
CA LYS A 127 -13.35 -4.79 -16.99
C LYS A 127 -14.52 -3.79 -16.96
N ALA A 128 -14.24 -2.54 -16.58
CA ALA A 128 -15.21 -1.46 -16.45
C ALA A 128 -15.09 -0.47 -17.63
N PRO A 129 -16.18 -0.15 -18.36
CA PRO A 129 -16.13 0.77 -19.52
C PRO A 129 -15.55 2.15 -19.20
N ASP A 130 -15.87 2.70 -18.03
CA ASP A 130 -15.33 3.99 -17.58
C ASP A 130 -13.81 3.96 -17.42
N LEU A 131 -13.26 2.87 -16.91
CA LEU A 131 -11.81 2.70 -16.77
C LEU A 131 -11.15 2.42 -18.13
N VAL A 132 -11.81 1.73 -19.05
CA VAL A 132 -11.35 1.63 -20.45
C VAL A 132 -11.21 3.03 -21.06
N ARG A 133 -12.21 3.91 -20.88
CA ARG A 133 -12.12 5.32 -21.32
C ARG A 133 -10.92 6.03 -20.69
N TRP A 134 -10.67 5.85 -19.40
CA TRP A 134 -9.48 6.40 -18.75
C TRP A 134 -8.18 5.87 -19.32
N THR A 135 -8.11 4.60 -19.74
CA THR A 135 -6.89 4.07 -20.37
C THR A 135 -6.59 4.76 -21.70
N HIS A 136 -7.61 5.07 -22.52
CA HIS A 136 -7.43 5.85 -23.74
C HIS A 136 -6.97 7.29 -23.46
N ILE A 137 -7.38 7.89 -22.34
CA ILE A 137 -6.87 9.20 -21.90
C ILE A 137 -5.39 9.07 -21.55
N ILE A 138 -5.03 8.13 -20.67
CA ILE A 138 -3.65 7.87 -20.22
C ILE A 138 -2.70 7.63 -21.41
N MET A 139 -3.16 6.91 -22.42
CA MET A 139 -2.35 6.60 -23.60
C MET A 139 -1.86 7.85 -24.36
N LYS A 140 -2.53 9.00 -24.23
CA LYS A 140 -2.15 10.28 -24.86
C LYS A 140 -1.05 11.04 -24.14
N TYR A 141 -0.66 10.64 -22.92
CA TYR A 141 0.31 11.38 -22.10
C TYR A 141 1.66 10.67 -22.05
N ASP A 142 2.73 11.45 -21.90
CA ASP A 142 4.11 10.99 -21.79
C ASP A 142 4.49 10.73 -20.33
N PHE A 143 4.72 9.46 -20.01
CA PHE A 143 5.11 8.96 -18.69
C PHE A 143 6.62 8.74 -18.57
N SER A 144 7.43 9.12 -19.56
CA SER A 144 8.88 8.87 -19.59
C SER A 144 9.64 9.35 -18.33
N SER A 145 9.13 10.39 -17.68
CA SER A 145 9.67 10.95 -16.42
C SER A 145 9.32 10.15 -15.16
N CYS A 146 8.47 9.12 -15.24
CA CYS A 146 8.12 8.30 -14.09
C CYS A 146 9.29 7.40 -13.66
N ASN A 147 9.64 7.44 -12.38
CA ASN A 147 10.81 6.78 -11.81
C ASN A 147 10.46 5.75 -10.72
N VAL A 148 9.19 5.35 -10.63
CA VAL A 148 8.73 4.30 -9.70
C VAL A 148 8.09 3.15 -10.46
N VAL A 149 8.13 1.95 -9.89
CA VAL A 149 7.44 0.78 -10.46
C VAL A 149 6.03 0.72 -9.89
N PHE A 150 5.02 0.62 -10.76
CA PHE A 150 3.65 0.38 -10.32
C PHE A 150 3.48 -1.07 -9.83
N VAL A 151 2.90 -1.24 -8.65
CA VAL A 151 2.63 -2.56 -8.04
C VAL A 151 1.14 -2.68 -7.78
N GLY A 152 0.45 -3.41 -8.65
CA GLY A 152 -0.96 -3.71 -8.49
C GLY A 152 -1.23 -5.13 -7.99
N SER A 153 -2.37 -5.31 -7.34
CA SER A 153 -3.02 -6.62 -7.17
C SER A 153 -4.40 -6.55 -7.80
N THR A 154 -4.77 -7.55 -8.57
CA THR A 154 -6.13 -7.71 -9.10
C THR A 154 -6.66 -9.09 -8.69
N PRO A 155 -7.96 -9.22 -8.34
CA PRO A 155 -8.55 -10.52 -8.05
C PRO A 155 -8.41 -11.46 -9.24
N GLY A 156 -7.87 -12.66 -9.01
CA GLY A 156 -7.74 -13.64 -10.07
C GLY A 156 -6.85 -14.82 -9.71
N TYR A 157 -6.86 -15.78 -10.63
CA TYR A 157 -5.97 -16.92 -10.64
C TYR A 157 -4.96 -16.73 -11.77
N HIS A 158 -3.73 -16.35 -11.41
CA HIS A 158 -2.70 -15.95 -12.36
C HIS A 158 -1.71 -17.09 -12.60
N THR A 159 -1.48 -17.44 -13.86
CA THR A 159 -0.60 -18.54 -14.27
C THR A 159 0.41 -18.07 -15.33
N GLY A 160 1.44 -18.88 -15.59
CA GLY A 160 2.47 -18.53 -16.57
C GLY A 160 3.14 -17.19 -16.26
N GLU A 161 3.33 -16.36 -17.27
CA GLU A 161 3.91 -15.03 -17.14
C GLU A 161 3.03 -14.03 -16.39
N ASP A 162 1.70 -14.24 -16.36
CA ASP A 162 0.76 -13.35 -15.68
C ASP A 162 0.96 -13.36 -14.16
N LYS A 163 1.55 -14.44 -13.63
CA LYS A 163 1.93 -14.56 -12.23
C LYS A 163 2.85 -13.42 -11.77
N ASP A 164 3.77 -12.97 -12.63
CA ASP A 164 4.76 -11.94 -12.29
C ASP A 164 4.24 -10.50 -12.56
N ARG A 165 2.94 -10.34 -12.88
CA ARG A 165 2.32 -9.02 -13.10
C ARG A 165 1.70 -8.43 -11.84
N TRP A 166 1.34 -9.27 -10.86
CA TRP A 166 0.53 -8.87 -9.72
C TRP A 166 1.13 -9.25 -8.36
N GLY A 167 0.68 -8.57 -7.32
CA GLY A 167 0.95 -8.92 -5.93
C GLY A 167 2.44 -9.03 -5.59
N HIS A 168 2.79 -9.98 -4.73
CA HIS A 168 4.17 -10.10 -4.23
C HIS A 168 5.14 -10.54 -5.34
N MET A 169 4.64 -11.21 -6.38
CA MET A 169 5.43 -11.67 -7.52
C MET A 169 5.84 -10.53 -8.46
N LYS A 170 5.01 -9.48 -8.61
CA LYS A 170 5.41 -8.23 -9.29
C LYS A 170 6.60 -7.58 -8.59
N VAL A 171 6.55 -7.49 -7.25
CA VAL A 171 7.65 -6.92 -6.44
C VAL A 171 8.91 -7.76 -6.59
N ARG A 172 8.79 -9.10 -6.49
CA ARG A 172 9.91 -10.02 -6.72
C ARG A 172 10.58 -9.78 -8.06
N ARG A 173 9.80 -9.67 -9.13
CA ARG A 173 10.32 -9.41 -10.48
C ARG A 173 11.07 -8.09 -10.53
N ALA A 174 10.49 -7.01 -10.02
CA ALA A 174 11.11 -5.68 -10.04
C ALA A 174 12.42 -5.63 -9.25
N ILE A 175 12.42 -6.17 -8.01
CA ILE A 175 13.64 -6.23 -7.18
C ILE A 175 14.72 -7.06 -7.88
N ARG A 176 14.38 -8.24 -8.40
CA ARG A 176 15.33 -9.10 -9.11
C ARG A 176 15.95 -8.43 -10.34
N GLN A 177 15.20 -7.57 -11.04
CA GLN A 177 15.66 -6.91 -12.26
C GLN A 177 16.47 -5.64 -12.00
N HIS A 178 16.20 -4.95 -10.90
CA HIS A 178 16.63 -3.55 -10.75
C HIS A 178 17.27 -3.22 -9.40
N ALA A 179 17.14 -4.06 -8.37
CA ALA A 179 17.78 -3.82 -7.07
C ALA A 179 19.12 -4.57 -6.99
N THR A 180 20.02 -4.06 -6.14
CA THR A 180 21.25 -4.78 -5.81
C THR A 180 20.99 -6.06 -5.05
N SER A 181 21.84 -7.06 -5.25
CA SER A 181 21.71 -8.33 -4.54
C SER A 181 22.35 -8.24 -3.15
N TRP A 182 21.54 -7.94 -2.13
CA TRP A 182 21.95 -8.15 -0.73
C TRP A 182 21.90 -9.64 -0.39
N LYS A 183 23.08 -10.28 -0.37
CA LYS A 183 23.27 -11.74 -0.16
C LYS A 183 22.97 -12.25 1.27
N SER A 184 22.40 -11.42 2.13
CA SER A 184 22.20 -11.71 3.55
C SER A 184 20.73 -11.94 3.90
N SER A 185 20.44 -12.75 4.91
CA SER A 185 19.11 -12.90 5.52
C SER A 185 18.65 -11.67 6.34
N LEU A 186 18.98 -10.47 5.85
CA LEU A 186 18.56 -9.21 6.46
C LEU A 186 17.04 -9.13 6.53
N PRO A 187 16.49 -8.62 7.65
CA PRO A 187 15.06 -8.64 7.88
C PRO A 187 14.33 -7.75 6.87
N ILE A 188 13.18 -8.23 6.44
CA ILE A 188 12.17 -7.40 5.78
C ILE A 188 11.39 -6.68 6.86
N ILE A 189 11.12 -5.40 6.67
CA ILE A 189 10.18 -4.65 7.51
C ILE A 189 8.86 -4.55 6.76
N ALA A 190 7.79 -5.06 7.38
CA ALA A 190 6.41 -4.96 6.92
C ALA A 190 5.62 -4.11 7.92
N GLN A 191 5.32 -2.87 7.56
CA GLN A 191 4.42 -2.02 8.33
C GLN A 191 3.04 -2.06 7.68
N CYS A 192 2.01 -2.36 8.45
CA CYS A 192 0.64 -2.46 7.96
C CYS A 192 -0.38 -1.95 8.99
N SER A 193 -1.63 -1.83 8.55
CA SER A 193 -2.76 -1.44 9.39
C SER A 193 -3.75 -2.59 9.62
N SER A 194 -3.57 -3.75 8.97
CA SER A 194 -4.43 -4.92 9.11
C SER A 194 -3.65 -6.19 8.80
N ILE A 195 -4.08 -7.29 9.41
CA ILE A 195 -3.41 -8.58 9.30
C ILE A 195 -4.45 -9.67 9.00
N GLY A 196 -4.22 -10.42 7.93
CA GLY A 196 -5.04 -11.58 7.57
C GLY A 196 -4.54 -12.89 8.19
N SER A 197 -5.17 -14.00 7.80
CA SER A 197 -4.71 -15.36 8.14
C SER A 197 -3.46 -15.72 7.35
N LEU A 198 -2.32 -15.86 8.03
CA LEU A 198 -1.01 -16.06 7.40
C LEU A 198 -0.62 -17.54 7.28
N GLY A 199 -1.19 -18.42 8.11
CA GLY A 199 -0.93 -19.85 8.12
C GLY A 199 -0.38 -20.34 9.46
N LYS A 200 0.02 -21.60 9.50
CA LYS A 200 0.42 -22.31 10.73
C LYS A 200 1.76 -21.85 11.32
N ASP A 201 2.63 -21.28 10.50
CA ASP A 201 3.96 -20.78 10.89
C ASP A 201 4.44 -19.69 9.91
N ALA A 202 5.52 -18.99 10.27
CA ALA A 202 6.11 -17.94 9.42
C ALA A 202 6.59 -18.47 8.06
N LYS A 203 7.10 -19.71 8.02
CA LYS A 203 7.63 -20.34 6.80
C LYS A 203 6.53 -20.62 5.78
N SER A 204 5.30 -20.84 6.23
CA SER A 204 4.17 -21.20 5.38
C SER A 204 3.76 -20.11 4.38
N TRP A 205 3.98 -18.83 4.71
CA TRP A 205 3.68 -17.72 3.79
C TRP A 205 4.45 -16.45 4.08
N LEU A 206 4.48 -15.99 5.35
CA LEU A 206 5.06 -14.70 5.74
C LEU A 206 6.52 -14.56 5.31
N SER A 207 7.39 -15.46 5.77
CA SER A 207 8.81 -15.47 5.40
C SER A 207 9.04 -16.29 4.13
N GLY A 208 8.34 -17.41 3.95
CA GLY A 208 8.61 -18.37 2.87
C GLY A 208 8.13 -17.94 1.48
N GLU A 209 7.08 -17.11 1.39
CA GLU A 209 6.56 -16.61 0.11
C GLU A 209 6.73 -15.10 0.00
N LEU A 210 6.09 -14.32 0.89
CA LEU A 210 6.13 -12.86 0.84
C LEU A 210 7.55 -12.35 1.12
N GLY A 211 8.16 -12.77 2.23
CA GLY A 211 9.53 -12.40 2.60
C GLY A 211 10.53 -12.73 1.51
N MET A 212 10.52 -13.96 0.98
CA MET A 212 11.35 -14.36 -0.16
C MET A 212 11.11 -13.53 -1.43
N SER A 213 9.88 -13.12 -1.69
CA SER A 213 9.57 -12.26 -2.84
C SER A 213 10.18 -10.87 -2.67
N LEU A 214 10.14 -10.33 -1.45
CA LEU A 214 10.71 -9.03 -1.09
C LEU A 214 12.25 -9.03 -1.04
N THR A 215 12.92 -10.16 -1.26
CA THR A 215 14.38 -10.22 -1.50
C THR A 215 14.78 -10.37 -2.96
N GLY A 216 13.81 -10.47 -3.89
CA GLY A 216 14.09 -10.83 -5.29
C GLY A 216 14.28 -12.34 -5.53
N ALA A 217 13.92 -13.18 -4.55
CA ALA A 217 13.93 -14.66 -4.53
C ALA A 217 15.26 -15.37 -4.20
N ALA A 218 15.21 -16.72 -4.28
CA ALA A 218 16.22 -17.64 -3.76
C ALA A 218 17.64 -17.49 -4.34
N ALA A 219 17.77 -16.98 -5.58
CA ALA A 219 19.08 -16.68 -6.15
C ALA A 219 19.83 -15.57 -5.38
N VAL A 220 19.11 -14.77 -4.57
CA VAL A 220 19.66 -13.68 -3.77
C VAL A 220 19.75 -14.06 -2.28
N CYS A 221 18.86 -14.90 -1.76
CA CYS A 221 18.83 -15.32 -0.36
C CYS A 221 18.52 -16.83 -0.25
N ALA A 222 19.45 -17.62 0.31
CA ALA A 222 19.34 -19.08 0.37
C ALA A 222 18.26 -19.58 1.36
N SER A 223 17.87 -18.76 2.33
CA SER A 223 16.87 -19.09 3.35
C SER A 223 15.80 -17.98 3.46
N PRO A 224 14.57 -18.32 3.93
CA PRO A 224 13.55 -17.31 4.22
C PRO A 224 14.08 -16.22 5.17
N PRO A 225 13.97 -14.93 4.80
CA PRO A 225 14.40 -13.86 5.69
C PRO A 225 13.46 -13.73 6.90
N PRO A 226 13.94 -13.25 8.05
CA PRO A 226 13.08 -12.74 9.10
C PRO A 226 12.20 -11.60 8.54
N VAL A 227 10.96 -11.53 9.01
CA VAL A 227 10.04 -10.43 8.69
C VAL A 227 9.65 -9.76 9.99
N HIS A 228 10.00 -8.49 10.16
CA HIS A 228 9.60 -7.66 11.29
C HIS A 228 8.31 -6.96 10.92
N VAL A 229 7.26 -7.14 11.74
CA VAL A 229 5.94 -6.58 11.49
C VAL A 229 5.72 -5.40 12.42
N VAL A 230 5.65 -4.20 11.85
CA VAL A 230 5.31 -2.99 12.60
C VAL A 230 3.79 -2.85 12.62
N TYR A 231 3.20 -3.03 13.80
CA TYR A 231 1.76 -2.96 14.03
C TYR A 231 1.51 -2.41 15.45
N PRO A 232 0.55 -1.51 15.68
CA PRO A 232 0.29 -0.95 17.00
C PRO A 232 -0.16 -2.00 18.04
N SER A 233 0.39 -1.90 19.25
CA SER A 233 -0.07 -2.65 20.41
C SER A 233 -1.35 -2.04 21.00
N GLU A 234 -2.04 -2.76 21.87
CA GLU A 234 -3.18 -2.22 22.62
C GLU A 234 -2.81 -0.97 23.42
N ASP A 235 -1.62 -0.94 24.03
CA ASP A 235 -1.15 0.22 24.79
C ASP A 235 -0.85 1.42 23.88
N ASP A 236 -0.33 1.18 22.66
CA ASP A 236 -0.16 2.25 21.66
C ASP A 236 -1.49 2.90 21.29
N ILE A 237 -2.57 2.11 21.19
CA ILE A 237 -3.92 2.61 20.88
C ILE A 237 -4.50 3.35 22.08
N CYS A 238 -4.44 2.75 23.27
CA CYS A 238 -4.90 3.34 24.52
C CYS A 238 -4.35 4.76 24.72
N ASN A 239 -3.08 4.96 24.35
CA ASN A 239 -2.35 6.21 24.52
C ASN A 239 -2.28 7.08 23.25
N SER A 240 -2.97 6.68 22.17
CA SER A 240 -2.99 7.41 20.91
C SER A 240 -3.70 8.76 21.05
N SER A 241 -3.47 9.68 20.11
CA SER A 241 -4.12 10.99 20.01
C SER A 241 -5.65 10.90 19.97
N GLN A 242 -6.19 9.77 19.50
CA GLN A 242 -7.62 9.50 19.41
C GLN A 242 -8.09 8.46 20.45
N GLY A 243 -7.27 8.10 21.43
CA GLY A 243 -7.57 7.04 22.40
C GLY A 243 -7.94 5.74 21.71
N TRP A 244 -8.95 5.03 22.21
CA TRP A 244 -9.39 3.77 21.59
C TRP A 244 -9.86 3.94 20.14
N MET A 245 -10.42 5.10 19.78
CA MET A 245 -10.84 5.39 18.41
C MET A 245 -9.66 5.52 17.44
N GLY A 246 -8.42 5.64 17.94
CA GLY A 246 -7.21 5.47 17.13
C GLY A 246 -7.17 4.13 16.39
N GLY A 247 -7.76 3.09 16.99
CA GLY A 247 -7.87 1.73 16.49
C GLY A 247 -8.90 1.50 15.38
N SER A 248 -9.75 2.49 15.05
CA SER A 248 -10.84 2.35 14.07
C SER A 248 -10.37 2.02 12.65
N CYS A 249 -9.12 2.34 12.32
CA CYS A 249 -8.50 2.06 11.02
C CYS A 249 -7.57 0.83 11.03
N LEU A 250 -7.57 0.06 12.14
CA LEU A 250 -6.66 -1.05 12.37
C LEU A 250 -7.39 -2.41 12.51
N PRO A 251 -8.02 -2.92 11.44
CA PRO A 251 -8.81 -4.15 11.55
C PRO A 251 -7.89 -5.36 11.67
N TYR A 252 -7.75 -5.89 12.89
CA TYR A 252 -7.21 -7.21 13.16
C TYR A 252 -8.08 -7.90 14.20
N ASN A 253 -8.50 -9.13 13.92
CA ASN A 253 -9.43 -9.84 14.78
C ASN A 253 -8.69 -10.83 15.69
N SER A 254 -9.08 -10.89 16.97
CA SER A 254 -8.54 -11.83 17.95
C SER A 254 -8.59 -13.29 17.46
N ALA A 255 -9.74 -13.72 16.93
CA ALA A 255 -9.92 -15.06 16.37
C ALA A 255 -9.03 -15.38 15.15
N THR A 256 -8.55 -14.35 14.44
CA THR A 256 -7.52 -14.55 13.40
C THR A 256 -6.16 -14.74 14.03
N HIS A 257 -5.84 -13.97 15.07
CA HIS A 257 -4.58 -14.06 15.81
C HIS A 257 -4.40 -15.38 16.55
N GLU A 258 -5.45 -15.90 17.17
CA GLU A 258 -5.43 -17.21 17.87
C GLU A 258 -4.94 -18.36 16.99
N LYS A 259 -5.13 -18.27 15.67
CA LYS A 259 -4.68 -19.27 14.69
C LYS A 259 -3.21 -19.10 14.27
N GLN A 260 -2.55 -18.05 14.73
CA GLN A 260 -1.19 -17.65 14.32
C GLN A 260 -0.45 -16.90 15.43
N THR A 261 -0.53 -17.39 16.68
CA THR A 261 0.17 -16.79 17.84
C THR A 261 1.69 -16.73 17.66
N TRP A 262 2.25 -17.59 16.79
CA TRP A 262 3.64 -17.50 16.34
C TRP A 262 4.00 -16.13 15.76
N LEU A 263 3.04 -15.31 15.35
CA LEU A 263 3.29 -13.96 14.84
C LEU A 263 3.77 -12.98 15.91
N ALA A 264 3.52 -13.27 17.20
CA ALA A 264 3.88 -12.39 18.32
C ALA A 264 5.37 -12.03 18.33
N GLN A 265 6.24 -13.01 18.07
CA GLN A 265 7.70 -12.88 17.98
C GLN A 265 8.19 -12.05 16.77
N HIS A 266 7.29 -11.65 15.87
CA HIS A 266 7.61 -10.77 14.74
C HIS A 266 7.21 -9.32 14.99
N PHE A 267 6.40 -9.03 16.03
CA PHE A 267 5.82 -7.71 16.23
C PHE A 267 6.82 -6.68 16.78
N HIS A 268 6.71 -5.49 16.23
CA HIS A 268 7.43 -4.30 16.65
C HIS A 268 6.43 -3.14 16.81
N LEU A 269 6.64 -2.32 17.83
CA LEU A 269 5.76 -1.21 18.19
C LEU A 269 5.78 -0.13 17.11
N TRP A 270 4.66 0.59 16.97
CA TRP A 270 4.62 1.80 16.16
C TRP A 270 5.35 2.94 16.88
N ARG A 271 6.52 3.34 16.41
CA ARG A 271 7.28 4.49 16.92
C ARG A 271 7.59 5.43 15.76
N SER A 272 7.30 6.71 15.93
CA SER A 272 7.48 7.74 14.90
C SER A 272 7.79 9.09 15.56
N GLU A 273 8.70 9.08 16.53
CA GLU A 273 9.12 10.24 17.31
C GLU A 273 9.77 11.29 16.41
N LYS A 274 10.63 10.85 15.47
CA LYS A 274 11.29 11.75 14.52
C LYS A 274 10.29 12.55 13.67
N ARG A 275 9.08 12.03 13.49
CA ARG A 275 7.98 12.69 12.76
C ARG A 275 6.86 13.20 13.66
N LYS A 276 7.03 13.11 14.99
CA LYS A 276 6.03 13.48 16.01
C LYS A 276 4.68 12.79 15.79
N ARG A 277 4.72 11.52 15.37
CA ARG A 277 3.55 10.72 14.97
C ARG A 277 3.39 9.41 15.73
N THR A 278 4.17 9.16 16.78
CA THR A 278 4.00 7.95 17.62
C THR A 278 2.57 7.80 18.15
N ARG A 279 1.92 8.90 18.51
CA ARG A 279 0.52 8.89 18.97
C ARG A 279 -0.51 8.98 17.83
N VAL A 280 -0.08 9.06 16.58
CA VAL A 280 -0.96 9.22 15.40
C VAL A 280 -0.96 7.90 14.63
N MET A 281 -2.04 7.14 14.77
CA MET A 281 -2.05 5.74 14.37
C MET A 281 -1.83 5.53 12.86
N PRO A 282 -1.06 4.50 12.48
CA PRO A 282 -0.70 4.27 11.09
C PRO A 282 -1.86 3.63 10.31
N HIS A 283 -2.39 4.37 9.34
CA HIS A 283 -3.17 3.78 8.26
C HIS A 283 -2.36 3.64 6.96
N ILE A 284 -1.15 4.19 6.92
CA ILE A 284 -0.13 3.88 5.90
C ILE A 284 0.25 2.40 5.93
N LYS A 285 0.70 1.86 4.79
CA LYS A 285 1.33 0.54 4.69
C LYS A 285 2.61 0.68 3.88
N THR A 286 3.72 0.24 4.48
CA THR A 286 5.02 0.29 3.81
C THR A 286 5.82 -0.99 4.01
N TYR A 287 6.59 -1.34 2.99
CA TYR A 287 7.51 -2.47 3.05
C TYR A 287 8.91 -1.99 2.63
N THR A 288 9.93 -2.46 3.33
CA THR A 288 11.33 -2.12 3.03
C THR A 288 12.26 -3.22 3.54
N ARG A 289 13.54 -3.09 3.21
CA ARG A 289 14.63 -3.93 3.72
C ARG A 289 15.81 -3.04 4.03
N LEU A 290 16.31 -3.12 5.26
CA LEU A 290 17.39 -2.27 5.75
C LEU A 290 18.69 -3.04 5.89
N ASN A 291 19.80 -2.32 5.75
CA ASN A 291 21.14 -2.87 6.00
C ASN A 291 21.33 -3.16 7.50
N LYS A 292 22.43 -3.84 7.85
CA LYS A 292 22.66 -4.33 9.24
C LYS A 292 22.60 -3.23 10.30
N ASN A 293 23.05 -2.02 9.98
CA ASN A 293 23.10 -0.89 10.91
C ASN A 293 21.89 0.05 10.79
N CYS A 294 20.85 -0.32 10.02
CA CYS A 294 19.65 0.50 9.80
C CYS A 294 19.97 1.93 9.31
N SER A 295 20.99 2.08 8.46
CA SER A 295 21.40 3.37 7.88
C SER A 295 20.98 3.54 6.42
N ALA A 296 20.70 2.44 5.71
CA ALA A 296 20.28 2.46 4.32
C ALA A 296 19.20 1.42 4.03
N ALA A 297 18.39 1.69 3.00
CA ALA A 297 17.30 0.85 2.54
C ALA A 297 17.51 0.38 1.09
N GLN A 298 17.26 -0.89 0.82
CA GLN A 298 17.35 -1.44 -0.55
C GLN A 298 16.22 -0.92 -1.46
N PHE A 299 15.03 -0.71 -0.88
CA PHE A 299 13.85 -0.23 -1.57
C PHE A 299 12.87 0.39 -0.57
N LEU A 300 11.91 1.16 -1.05
CA LEU A 300 10.71 1.50 -0.28
C LEU A 300 9.48 1.19 -1.14
N LEU A 301 8.54 0.45 -0.57
CA LEU A 301 7.23 0.22 -1.15
C LEU A 301 6.19 0.93 -0.30
N LEU A 302 5.40 1.80 -0.94
CA LEU A 302 4.18 2.41 -0.39
C LEU A 302 2.98 1.79 -1.10
N THR A 303 1.98 1.29 -0.37
CA THR A 303 0.87 0.55 -0.97
C THR A 303 -0.41 0.62 -0.14
N SER A 304 -1.53 0.26 -0.74
CA SER A 304 -2.76 -0.07 -0.01
C SER A 304 -2.71 -1.46 0.63
N ALA A 305 -1.88 -2.37 0.13
CA ALA A 305 -1.85 -3.77 0.54
C ALA A 305 -1.43 -3.95 2.01
N ASN A 306 -2.36 -4.47 2.82
CA ASN A 306 -2.10 -4.92 4.18
C ASN A 306 -1.40 -6.29 4.21
N LEU A 307 -0.98 -6.74 5.39
CA LEU A 307 -0.32 -8.05 5.55
C LEU A 307 -1.33 -9.20 5.44
N SER A 308 -1.72 -9.54 4.22
CA SER A 308 -2.70 -10.60 3.95
C SER A 308 -2.47 -11.31 2.62
N LYS A 309 -2.87 -12.59 2.57
CA LYS A 309 -2.92 -13.40 1.34
C LYS A 309 -3.92 -12.85 0.32
N ALA A 310 -4.99 -12.21 0.78
CA ALA A 310 -6.01 -11.63 -0.10
C ALA A 310 -5.43 -10.47 -0.94
N ALA A 311 -4.60 -9.63 -0.32
CA ALA A 311 -3.94 -8.49 -0.93
C ALA A 311 -2.72 -8.89 -1.77
N TRP A 312 -1.81 -9.67 -1.19
CA TRP A 312 -0.52 -9.98 -1.82
C TRP A 312 -0.54 -11.19 -2.74
N GLY A 313 -1.49 -12.09 -2.53
CA GLY A 313 -1.60 -13.38 -3.20
C GLY A 313 -0.93 -14.53 -2.43
N MET A 314 -1.31 -15.75 -2.80
CA MET A 314 -0.73 -17.00 -2.29
C MET A 314 -0.48 -17.95 -3.46
N LEU A 315 0.71 -18.56 -3.49
CA LEU A 315 1.03 -19.57 -4.48
C LEU A 315 0.25 -20.85 -4.22
N GLN A 316 -0.27 -21.45 -5.29
CA GLN A 316 -1.08 -22.66 -5.28
C GLN A 316 -0.56 -23.63 -6.36
N LYS A 317 -1.04 -24.88 -6.29
CA LYS A 317 -0.72 -25.94 -7.28
C LYS A 317 0.79 -26.03 -7.54
N GLN A 318 1.56 -26.28 -6.47
CA GLN A 318 3.03 -26.37 -6.53
C GLN A 318 3.67 -25.13 -7.18
N ASN A 319 3.22 -23.94 -6.79
CA ASN A 319 3.72 -22.63 -7.26
C ASN A 319 3.45 -22.31 -8.74
N SER A 320 2.64 -23.09 -9.45
CA SER A 320 2.25 -22.82 -10.84
C SER A 320 1.18 -21.72 -10.99
N GLN A 321 0.50 -21.38 -9.89
CA GLN A 321 -0.62 -20.44 -9.87
C GLN A 321 -0.49 -19.48 -8.69
N LEU A 322 -0.75 -18.18 -8.89
CA LEU A 322 -0.90 -17.18 -7.82
C LEU A 322 -2.37 -16.79 -7.70
N PHE A 323 -2.94 -16.93 -6.52
CA PHE A 323 -4.32 -16.55 -6.26
C PHE A 323 -4.39 -15.26 -5.45
N ILE A 324 -5.07 -14.24 -5.98
CA ILE A 324 -5.31 -12.93 -5.36
C ILE A 324 -6.82 -12.71 -5.24
N ARG A 325 -7.25 -12.08 -4.14
CA ARG A 325 -8.69 -11.82 -3.88
C ARG A 325 -9.08 -10.34 -3.96
N SER A 326 -8.13 -9.43 -3.81
CA SER A 326 -8.38 -8.00 -3.61
C SER A 326 -7.75 -7.15 -4.70
N TYR A 327 -8.31 -5.95 -4.91
CA TYR A 327 -7.65 -4.89 -5.68
C TYR A 327 -6.77 -4.06 -4.75
N GLU A 328 -5.47 -3.98 -5.06
CA GLU A 328 -4.50 -3.15 -4.34
C GLU A 328 -3.68 -2.34 -5.35
N ALA A 329 -3.17 -1.18 -4.93
CA ALA A 329 -2.25 -0.38 -5.70
C ALA A 329 -1.15 0.19 -4.81
N GLY A 330 0.06 0.24 -5.35
CA GLY A 330 1.24 0.76 -4.68
C GLY A 330 2.31 1.16 -5.68
N ILE A 331 3.36 1.78 -5.13
CA ILE A 331 4.55 2.19 -5.86
C ILE A 331 5.78 1.66 -5.15
N LEU A 332 6.62 0.95 -5.91
CA LEU A 332 7.92 0.50 -5.48
C LEU A 332 8.98 1.48 -5.97
N ILE A 333 9.70 2.05 -5.01
CA ILE A 333 10.79 2.99 -5.22
C ILE A 333 12.10 2.22 -5.10
N LEU A 334 12.94 2.33 -6.13
CA LEU A 334 14.24 1.66 -6.20
C LEU A 334 15.36 2.69 -6.44
N PRO A 335 16.50 2.59 -5.73
CA PRO A 335 17.61 3.56 -5.82
C PRO A 335 18.10 3.80 -7.25
N LYS A 336 18.14 2.73 -8.07
CA LYS A 336 18.50 2.75 -9.48
C LYS A 336 17.77 3.80 -10.33
N PHE A 337 16.52 4.11 -10.02
CA PHE A 337 15.71 5.05 -10.81
C PHE A 337 15.74 6.47 -10.28
N LEU A 338 16.43 6.74 -9.17
CA LEU A 338 16.47 8.04 -8.52
C LEU A 338 17.87 8.63 -8.38
N SER A 339 18.88 7.80 -8.14
CA SER A 339 20.22 8.32 -7.76
C SER A 339 21.38 7.47 -8.27
N ASP A 340 21.18 6.63 -9.30
CA ASP A 340 22.17 5.68 -9.84
C ASP A 340 22.97 4.95 -8.74
N SER A 341 22.31 4.70 -7.61
CA SER A 341 22.88 4.10 -6.42
C SER A 341 22.26 2.73 -6.19
N ASP A 342 22.86 1.99 -5.29
CA ASP A 342 22.50 0.63 -4.93
C ASP A 342 21.57 0.55 -3.73
N GLU A 343 21.50 1.63 -2.94
CA GLU A 343 20.69 1.74 -1.72
C GLU A 343 20.31 3.21 -1.45
N PHE A 344 19.20 3.41 -0.74
CA PHE A 344 18.82 4.72 -0.21
C PHE A 344 19.46 4.94 1.14
N GLN A 345 20.31 5.95 1.27
CA GLN A 345 20.73 6.41 2.59
C GLN A 345 19.53 6.99 3.34
N LEU A 346 19.30 6.55 4.57
CA LEU A 346 18.24 7.07 5.41
C LEU A 346 18.57 8.48 5.91
N THR A 347 17.53 9.24 6.26
CA THR A 347 17.71 10.57 6.82
C THR A 347 18.52 10.53 8.13
N SER A 348 19.54 11.37 8.22
CA SER A 348 20.38 11.57 9.40
C SER A 348 20.78 13.05 9.53
N ALA A 349 21.43 13.42 10.63
CA ALA A 349 21.96 14.78 10.79
C ALA A 349 22.98 15.15 9.69
N SER A 350 23.73 14.17 9.18
CA SER A 350 24.69 14.34 8.08
C SER A 350 24.08 14.18 6.68
N ASN A 351 22.85 13.65 6.57
CA ASN A 351 22.13 13.47 5.31
C ASN A 351 20.64 13.84 5.47
N PRO A 352 20.29 15.14 5.52
CA PRO A 352 18.91 15.59 5.73
C PRO A 352 17.99 15.28 4.54
N SER A 353 18.54 15.04 3.34
CA SER A 353 17.81 14.67 2.12
C SER A 353 17.64 13.16 1.94
N GLY A 354 18.11 12.34 2.89
CA GLY A 354 17.99 10.88 2.81
C GLY A 354 16.54 10.39 2.86
N LEU A 355 16.33 9.13 2.49
CA LEU A 355 15.02 8.48 2.55
C LEU A 355 14.51 8.48 3.99
N SER A 356 13.30 9.02 4.17
CA SER A 356 12.70 9.13 5.49
C SER A 356 11.55 8.14 5.65
N LEU A 357 11.73 7.11 6.47
CA LEU A 357 10.69 6.13 6.79
C LEU A 357 9.59 6.76 7.65
N PRO A 358 8.34 6.26 7.61
CA PRO A 358 7.23 6.80 8.41
C PRO A 358 7.32 6.41 9.90
N TYR A 359 8.25 5.54 10.27
CA TYR A 359 8.53 5.09 11.63
C TYR A 359 10.03 5.15 11.92
N ASP A 360 10.37 5.11 13.20
CA ASP A 360 11.75 5.14 13.67
C ASP A 360 12.45 3.79 13.47
N VAL A 361 13.75 3.87 13.18
CA VAL A 361 14.65 2.73 13.15
C VAL A 361 15.91 3.03 13.98
N PRO A 362 16.50 2.05 14.68
CA PRO A 362 16.11 0.62 14.73
C PRO A 362 14.72 0.41 15.37
N LEU A 363 14.01 -0.65 14.94
CA LEU A 363 12.66 -0.93 15.40
C LEU A 363 12.64 -1.30 16.89
N THR A 364 11.56 -0.97 17.59
CA THR A 364 11.33 -1.38 18.98
C THR A 364 10.51 -2.67 19.01
N PRO A 365 11.07 -3.82 19.45
CA PRO A 365 10.29 -5.05 19.59
C PRO A 365 9.13 -4.89 20.58
N TYR A 366 8.10 -5.71 20.44
CA TYR A 366 7.07 -5.82 21.47
C TYR A 366 7.70 -6.28 22.81
N PRO A 367 7.36 -5.66 23.94
CA PRO A 367 7.76 -6.18 25.25
C PRO A 367 7.02 -7.49 25.54
N ASP A 368 7.56 -8.28 26.46
CA ASP A 368 6.95 -9.54 26.87
C ASP A 368 5.52 -9.32 27.38
N GLY A 369 4.58 -10.11 26.86
CA GLY A 369 3.16 -10.00 27.19
C GLY A 369 2.40 -8.86 26.50
N ALA A 370 3.04 -8.07 25.63
CA ALA A 370 2.32 -7.07 24.85
C ALA A 370 1.27 -7.71 23.92
N VAL A 371 0.09 -7.12 23.92
CA VAL A 371 -1.04 -7.57 23.10
C VAL A 371 -1.14 -6.67 21.87
N PRO A 372 -1.16 -7.22 20.64
CA PRO A 372 -1.43 -6.40 19.46
C PRO A 372 -2.86 -5.88 19.51
N TRP A 373 -3.12 -4.72 18.88
CA TRP A 373 -4.49 -4.21 18.81
C TRP A 373 -5.44 -5.18 18.10
N PHE A 374 -6.54 -5.51 18.78
CA PHE A 374 -7.67 -6.26 18.22
C PHE A 374 -8.94 -5.39 18.22
N MET A 375 -9.43 -5.07 17.03
CA MET A 375 -10.58 -4.17 16.85
C MET A 375 -11.90 -4.74 17.37
N ASN A 376 -11.99 -6.06 17.53
CA ASN A 376 -13.22 -6.79 17.87
C ASN A 376 -13.26 -7.24 19.35
N THR A 377 -12.50 -6.59 20.24
CA THR A 377 -12.41 -6.99 21.65
C THR A 377 -12.69 -5.82 22.58
N ILE A 378 -13.52 -6.08 23.60
CA ILE A 378 -13.87 -5.11 24.65
C ILE A 378 -12.61 -4.70 25.42
N LYS A 379 -12.38 -3.40 25.57
CA LYS A 379 -11.32 -2.84 26.43
C LYS A 379 -11.94 -2.19 27.66
N LYS A 380 -11.79 -2.86 28.82
CA LYS A 380 -12.27 -2.34 30.11
C LYS A 380 -11.38 -1.24 30.69
N ARG A 381 -10.09 -1.21 30.30
CA ARG A 381 -9.17 -0.12 30.65
C ARG A 381 -9.63 1.17 29.96
N THR A 382 -9.54 2.29 30.66
CA THR A 382 -9.83 3.60 30.08
C THR A 382 -8.65 4.12 29.27
N ASP A 383 -8.94 4.74 28.12
CA ASP A 383 -7.95 5.48 27.33
C ASP A 383 -7.62 6.85 27.96
N ILE A 384 -6.80 7.63 27.27
CA ILE A 384 -6.42 8.99 27.68
C ILE A 384 -7.59 9.98 27.80
N PHE A 385 -8.78 9.62 27.32
CA PHE A 385 -10.00 10.41 27.43
C PHE A 385 -10.98 9.85 28.47
N GLY A 386 -10.57 8.84 29.24
CA GLY A 386 -11.41 8.20 30.24
C GLY A 386 -12.45 7.25 29.66
N ARG A 387 -12.32 6.82 28.39
CA ARG A 387 -13.31 5.98 27.69
C ARG A 387 -12.88 4.53 27.65
N THR A 388 -13.83 3.61 27.72
CA THR A 388 -13.63 2.20 27.38
C THR A 388 -13.90 1.96 25.90
N TYR A 389 -13.53 0.79 25.38
CA TYR A 389 -13.87 0.37 24.03
C TYR A 389 -14.86 -0.80 24.07
N PRO A 390 -16.05 -0.67 23.45
CA PRO A 390 -17.10 -1.68 23.53
C PRO A 390 -16.85 -2.92 22.66
#